data_AF-A0A7K4D1X5-F1
#
_entry.id   AF-A0A7K4D1X5-F1
#
_cell.length_a   1.000
_cell.length_b   1.000
_cell.length_c   1.000
_cell.angle_alpha   90.00
_cell.angle_beta   90.00
_cell.angle_gamma   90.00
#
_symmetry.space_group_name_H-M   'P 1'
#
loop_
_entity.id
_entity.type
_entity.pdbx_description
1 polymer ?
#
loop_
_entity_poly.entity_id
_entity_poly.type
_entity_poly.pdbx_seq_one_letter_code
_entity_poly.pdbx_strand_id
1 'polypeptide(L)'
;MQQADAGHTRYAPRFKPIYFLAFSGDLLGSLLIVACVLVGTRLGVENWIIGILGSSYGVSYMFSAAVFGHISDRIGRRRSLIITSSGFSIIAALFIAFP
;
A
#
# COMPACT_ATOMS: atom_id res chain seq x y z
N MET A 1 -27.19 34.07 32.31
CA MET A 1 -26.23 34.46 31.26
C MET A 1 -24.88 33.87 31.67
N GLN A 2 -24.20 32.97 30.97
CA GLN A 2 -24.26 32.55 29.58
C GLN A 2 -23.46 31.24 29.45
N GLN A 3 -23.97 30.31 28.65
CA GLN A 3 -23.30 29.08 28.22
C GLN A 3 -22.09 29.39 27.33
N ALA A 4 -20.98 28.69 27.55
CA ALA A 4 -19.92 28.29 26.59
C ALA A 4 -18.73 27.82 27.46
N ASP A 5 -18.39 26.54 27.56
CA ASP A 5 -17.63 25.85 26.52
C ASP A 5 -17.94 24.34 26.53
N ALA A 6 -18.89 23.95 25.68
CA ALA A 6 -19.05 22.58 25.24
C ALA A 6 -18.26 22.45 23.92
N GLY A 7 -17.04 21.91 23.95
CA GLY A 7 -16.23 21.90 22.73
C GLY A 7 -14.96 21.07 22.68
N HIS A 8 -14.51 20.43 23.78
CA HIS A 8 -13.44 19.44 23.68
C HIS A 8 -13.98 18.15 23.07
N THR A 9 -14.11 18.19 21.74
CA THR A 9 -14.30 17.03 20.88
C THR A 9 -13.32 15.94 21.30
N ARG A 10 -13.89 14.82 21.77
CA ARG A 10 -13.20 13.56 21.99
C ARG A 10 -12.49 13.12 20.70
N TYR A 11 -11.25 13.52 20.49
CA TYR A 11 -10.35 12.82 19.57
C TYR A 11 -9.93 11.51 20.22
N ALA A 12 -10.84 10.53 20.24
CA ALA A 12 -10.52 9.18 20.67
C ALA A 12 -9.42 8.61 19.76
N PRO A 13 -8.27 8.16 20.29
CA PRO A 13 -7.12 7.77 19.49
C PRO A 13 -7.34 6.37 18.90
N ARG A 14 -8.10 6.27 17.81
CA ARG A 14 -8.31 5.02 17.05
C ARG A 14 -7.18 4.78 16.02
N PHE A 15 -5.95 5.19 16.35
CA PHE A 15 -4.79 5.20 15.45
C PHE A 15 -4.13 3.82 15.25
N LYS A 16 -4.19 2.92 16.24
CA LYS A 16 -3.55 1.59 16.19
C LYS A 16 -3.86 0.75 14.93
N PRO A 17 -5.12 0.59 14.49
CA PRO A 17 -5.41 -0.23 13.31
C PRO A 17 -4.88 0.37 12.00
N ILE A 18 -4.69 1.69 11.93
CA ILE A 18 -4.16 2.36 10.73
C ILE A 18 -2.69 2.00 10.53
N TYR A 19 -1.90 2.04 11.60
CA TYR A 19 -0.49 1.62 11.56
C TYR A 19 -0.35 0.14 11.24
N PHE A 20 -1.22 -0.71 11.80
CA PHE A 20 -1.18 -2.14 11.52
C PHE A 20 -1.50 -2.45 10.05
N LEU A 21 -2.51 -1.78 9.47
CA LEU A 21 -2.81 -1.91 8.05
C LEU A 21 -1.66 -1.42 7.17
N ALA A 22 -1.09 -0.25 7.47
CA ALA A 22 0.04 0.29 6.72
C ALA A 22 1.25 -0.66 6.76
N PHE A 23 1.63 -1.10 7.96
CA PHE A 23 2.70 -2.07 8.15
C PHE A 23 2.47 -3.37 7.39
N SER A 24 1.25 -3.91 7.45
CA SER A 24 0.92 -5.15 6.73
C SER A 24 0.98 -4.99 5.21
N GLY A 25 0.58 -3.82 4.68
CA GLY A 25 0.65 -3.53 3.25
C GLY A 25 2.08 -3.41 2.75
N ASP A 26 2.92 -2.66 3.47
CA ASP A 26 4.34 -2.48 3.14
C ASP A 26 5.11 -3.80 3.24
N LEU A 27 4.82 -4.60 4.26
CA LEU A 27 5.39 -5.94 4.40
C LEU A 27 5.04 -6.84 3.22
N LEU A 28 3.75 -6.87 2.85
CA LEU A 28 3.27 -7.68 1.75
C LEU A 28 3.87 -7.24 0.41
N GLY A 29 4.01 -5.93 0.18
CA GLY A 29 4.61 -5.40 -1.04
C GLY A 29 6.10 -5.69 -1.15
N SER A 30 6.81 -5.58 -0.04
CA SER A 30 8.22 -5.97 0.05
C SER A 30 8.40 -7.46 -0.25
N LEU A 31 7.52 -8.32 0.29
CA LEU A 31 7.54 -9.75 0.01
C LEU A 31 7.28 -10.05 -1.47
N LEU A 32 6.31 -9.36 -2.07
CA LEU A 32 5.91 -9.60 -3.45
C LEU A 32 7.03 -9.25 -4.44
N ILE A 33 7.77 -8.16 -4.18
CA ILE A 33 8.90 -7.76 -5.02
C ILE A 33 10.02 -8.81 -4.97
N VAL A 34 10.32 -9.34 -3.80
CA VAL A 34 11.32 -10.40 -3.62
C VAL A 34 10.85 -11.69 -4.30
N ALA A 35 9.58 -12.06 -4.14
CA ALA A 35 8.99 -13.21 -4.81
C ALA A 35 9.06 -13.08 -6.34
N CYS A 36 8.77 -11.90 -6.88
CA CYS A 36 8.81 -11.64 -8.32
C CYS A 36 10.24 -11.79 -8.89
N VAL A 37 11.26 -11.27 -8.19
CA VAL A 37 12.67 -11.48 -8.55
C VAL A 37 13.02 -12.97 -8.49
N LEU A 38 12.60 -13.68 -7.44
CA LEU A 38 12.88 -15.11 -7.28
C LEU A 38 12.24 -15.94 -8.39
N VAL A 39 10.98 -15.68 -8.75
CA VAL A 39 10.28 -16.36 -9.85
C VAL A 39 10.97 -16.05 -11.19
N GLY A 40 11.34 -14.79 -11.45
CA GLY A 40 12.09 -14.40 -12.65
C GLY A 40 13.40 -15.16 -12.80
N THR A 41 14.17 -15.32 -11.71
CA THR A 41 15.41 -16.13 -11.74
C THR A 41 15.14 -17.62 -11.96
N ARG A 42 14.04 -18.17 -11.44
CA ARG A 42 13.67 -19.58 -11.68
C ARG A 42 13.18 -19.84 -13.10
N LEU A 43 12.58 -18.84 -13.74
CA LEU A 43 12.18 -18.89 -15.15
C LEU A 43 13.38 -18.74 -16.11
N GLY A 44 14.59 -18.54 -15.59
CA GLY A 44 15.80 -18.37 -16.40
C GLY A 44 15.88 -17.01 -17.10
N VAL A 45 15.12 -16.02 -16.62
CA VAL A 45 15.17 -14.65 -17.16
C VAL A 45 16.53 -14.05 -16.87
N GLU A 46 17.09 -13.37 -17.86
CA GLU A 46 18.40 -12.74 -17.75
C GLU A 46 18.42 -11.65 -16.65
N ASN A 47 19.48 -11.63 -15.84
CA ASN A 47 19.55 -10.78 -14.64
C ASN A 47 19.37 -9.28 -14.93
N TRP A 48 19.82 -8.79 -16.10
CA TRP A 48 19.67 -7.39 -16.45
C TRP A 48 18.20 -7.00 -16.70
N ILE A 49 17.39 -7.91 -17.25
CA ILE A 49 15.95 -7.70 -17.47
C ILE A 49 15.23 -7.58 -16.13
N ILE A 50 15.59 -8.43 -15.16
CA ILE A 50 15.05 -8.37 -13.80
C ILE A 50 15.40 -7.02 -13.15
N GLY A 51 16.62 -6.52 -13.36
CA GLY A 51 17.04 -5.19 -12.90
C GLY A 51 16.22 -4.04 -13.51
N ILE A 52 15.93 -4.11 -14.81
CA ILE A 52 15.07 -3.13 -15.49
C ILE A 52 13.62 -3.20 -14.98
N LEU A 53 13.08 -4.40 -14.77
CA LEU A 53 11.73 -4.59 -14.21
C LEU A 53 11.62 -4.03 -12.78
N GLY A 54 12.63 -4.27 -11.94
CA GLY A 54 12.68 -3.68 -10.60
C GLY A 54 12.78 -2.14 -10.64
N SER A 55 13.57 -1.61 -11.57
CA SER A 55 13.73 -0.16 -11.74
C SER A 55 12.44 0.51 -12.24
N SER A 56 11.75 -0.11 -13.20
CA SER A 56 10.48 0.41 -13.72
C SER A 56 9.38 0.40 -12.66
N TYR A 57 9.37 -0.60 -11.77
CA TYR A 57 8.49 -0.61 -10.60
C TYR A 57 8.76 0.59 -9.69
N GLY A 58 10.04 0.86 -9.35
CA GLY A 58 10.42 1.99 -8.50
C GLY A 58 9.97 3.33 -9.09
N VAL A 59 10.19 3.55 -10.38
CA VAL A 59 9.73 4.76 -11.10
C VAL A 59 8.20 4.86 -11.03
N SER A 60 7.49 3.78 -11.34
CA SER A 60 6.02 3.74 -11.32
C SER A 60 5.45 4.01 -9.93
N TYR A 61 6.10 3.51 -8.88
CA TYR A 61 5.73 3.76 -7.49
C TYR A 61 5.88 5.24 -7.12
N MET A 62 6.97 5.87 -7.57
CA MET A 62 7.24 7.29 -7.34
C MET A 62 6.15 8.19 -7.94
N PHE A 63 5.70 7.88 -9.17
CA PHE A 63 4.59 8.60 -9.81
C PHE A 63 3.23 8.26 -9.17
N SER A 64 3.02 7.01 -8.76
CA SER A 64 1.79 6.59 -8.08
C SER A 64 1.55 7.37 -6.80
N ALA A 65 2.57 7.64 -6.00
CA ALA A 65 2.43 8.41 -4.77
C ALA A 65 1.87 9.83 -5.00
N ALA A 66 2.34 10.51 -6.06
CA ALA A 66 1.87 11.84 -6.41
C ALA A 66 0.41 11.84 -6.94
N VAL A 67 0.09 10.89 -7.82
CA VAL A 67 -1.25 10.82 -8.46
C VAL A 67 -2.31 10.30 -7.49
N PHE A 68 -2.03 9.18 -6.82
CA PHE A 68 -2.99 8.52 -5.93
C PHE A 68 -3.07 9.15 -4.55
N GLY A 69 -2.05 9.92 -4.12
CA GLY A 69 -2.09 10.69 -2.87
C GLY A 69 -3.25 11.69 -2.86
N HIS A 70 -3.38 12.49 -3.91
CA HIS A 70 -4.48 13.46 -4.04
C HIS A 70 -5.87 12.80 -4.12
N ILE A 71 -5.96 11.63 -4.76
CA ILE A 71 -7.22 10.88 -4.88
C ILE A 71 -7.61 10.29 -3.52
N SER A 72 -6.64 9.74 -2.77
CA SER A 72 -6.84 9.20 -1.43
C SER A 72 -7.37 10.26 -0.46
N ASP A 73 -6.81 11.47 -0.51
CA ASP A 73 -7.20 12.56 0.38
C ASP A 73 -8.66 13.01 0.17
N ARG A 74 -9.19 12.90 -1.06
CA ARG A 74 -10.59 13.23 -1.39
C ARG A 74 -11.61 12.17 -0.93
N ILE A 75 -11.23 10.90 -0.93
CA ILE A 75 -12.12 9.77 -0.59
C ILE A 75 -12.25 9.57 0.93
N GLY A 76 -11.35 10.18 1.70
CA GLY A 76 -11.28 10.07 3.15
C GLY A 76 -10.31 8.96 3.58
N ARG A 77 -9.35 9.36 4.43
CA ARG A 77 -8.18 8.58 4.85
C ARG A 77 -8.49 7.14 5.29
N ARG A 78 -9.61 6.92 5.97
CA ARG A 78 -10.00 5.59 6.48
C ARG A 78 -10.58 4.66 5.42
N ARG A 79 -11.32 5.19 4.44
CA ARG A 79 -11.90 4.39 3.34
C ARG A 79 -10.85 4.05 2.31
N SER A 80 -10.00 5.02 1.95
CA SER A 80 -8.90 4.80 1.02
C SER A 80 -7.95 3.70 1.54
N LEU A 81 -7.56 3.73 2.82
CA LEU A 81 -6.66 2.72 3.39
C LEU A 81 -7.24 1.30 3.31
N ILE A 82 -8.53 1.14 3.60
CA ILE A 82 -9.20 -0.18 3.56
C ILE A 82 -9.31 -0.69 2.13
N ILE A 83 -9.70 0.17 1.18
CA ILE A 83 -9.83 -0.20 -0.24
C ILE A 83 -8.48 -0.59 -0.84
N THR A 84 -7.44 0.20 -0.58
CA THR A 84 -6.10 -0.07 -1.10
C THR A 84 -5.51 -1.32 -0.46
N SER A 85 -5.66 -1.49 0.86
CA SER A 85 -5.17 -2.68 1.56
C SER A 85 -5.88 -3.95 1.11
N SER A 86 -7.22 -3.95 0.98
CA SER A 86 -7.96 -5.12 0.53
C SER A 86 -7.67 -5.46 -0.93
N GLY A 87 -7.62 -4.45 -1.81
CA GLY A 87 -7.25 -4.65 -3.21
C GLY A 87 -5.84 -5.23 -3.35
N PHE A 88 -4.89 -4.71 -2.56
CA PHE A 88 -3.52 -5.20 -2.57
C PHE A 88 -3.42 -6.65 -2.09
N SER A 89 -4.13 -7.02 -1.02
CA SER A 89 -4.18 -8.41 -0.55
C SER A 89 -4.78 -9.37 -1.58
N ILE A 90 -5.81 -8.95 -2.32
CA ILE A 90 -6.43 -9.79 -3.38
C ILE A 90 -5.44 -10.00 -4.53
N ILE A 91 -4.78 -8.94 -4.99
CA ILE A 91 -3.80 -9.03 -6.09
C ILE A 91 -2.62 -9.92 -5.67
N ALA A 92 -2.13 -9.75 -4.43
CA ALA A 92 -1.07 -10.59 -3.91
C ALA A 92 -1.47 -12.07 -3.83
N ALA A 93 -2.69 -12.35 -3.37
CA ALA A 93 -3.22 -13.71 -3.32
C ALA A 93 -3.36 -14.33 -4.73
N LEU A 94 -3.80 -13.55 -5.72
CA LEU A 94 -3.87 -14.00 -7.11
C LEU A 94 -2.49 -14.32 -7.70
N PHE A 95 -1.49 -13.45 -7.45
CA PHE A 95 -0.12 -13.68 -7.90
C PHE A 95 0.50 -14.94 -7.28
N ILE A 96 0.20 -15.22 -6.01
CA ILE A 96 0.64 -16.46 -5.35
C ILE A 96 -0.10 -17.68 -5.90
N ALA A 97 -1.40 -17.55 -6.18
CA ALA A 97 -2.22 -18.66 -6.69
C ALA A 97 -1.89 -19.04 -8.15
N PHE A 98 -1.44 -18.08 -8.96
CA PHE A 98 -1.03 -18.28 -10.35
C PHE A 98 0.44 -17.82 -10.52
N PRO A 99 1.41 -18.71 -10.28
CA PRO A 99 2.84 -18.41 -10.42
C PRO A 99 3.29 -18.24 -11.87
#